data_AF-A0A9W6VY88-F1
#
_entry.id   AF-A0A9W6VY88-F1
#
_cell.length_a   1.000
_cell.length_b   1.000
_cell.length_c   1.000
_cell.angle_alpha   90.00
_cell.angle_beta   90.00
_cell.angle_gamma   90.00
#
_symmetry.space_group_name_H-M   'P 1'
#
loop_
_entity.id
_entity.type
_entity.pdbx_description
1 polymer ?
#
loop_
_entity_poly.entity_id
_entity_poly.type
_entity_poly.pdbx_seq_one_letter_code
_entity_poly.pdbx_strand_id
1 'polypeptide(L)'
;MEEAVPPHRSYSVRTSASSQTTAYKQQIYEQLDHAATLPDGPVSLRLRFSVGPRRNWLNLWKPTIDALGPILGRTAPEKPWHPRDGRIVDLSLHCRVEPSLGNEVAITIDVDHQPA
;
A
#
# COMPACT_ATOMS: atom_id res chain seq x y z
N MET A 1 19.67 -22.00 -14.58
CA MET A 1 18.75 -20.87 -14.79
C MET A 1 18.65 -20.20 -13.44
N GLU A 2 19.44 -19.14 -13.23
CA GLU A 2 19.42 -18.37 -11.98
C GLU A 2 18.14 -17.52 -12.03
N GLU A 3 17.14 -17.89 -11.25
CA GLU A 3 15.92 -17.09 -11.10
C GLU A 3 16.34 -15.81 -10.38
N ALA A 4 16.47 -14.71 -11.12
CA ALA A 4 16.73 -13.40 -10.53
C ALA A 4 15.56 -13.08 -9.62
N VAL A 5 15.75 -13.19 -8.30
CA VAL A 5 14.75 -12.79 -7.31
C VAL A 5 14.41 -11.33 -7.62
N PRO A 6 13.18 -11.02 -8.08
CA PRO A 6 12.80 -9.65 -8.35
C PRO A 6 13.02 -8.83 -7.07
N PRO A 7 13.43 -7.56 -7.17
CA PRO A 7 13.67 -6.73 -6.00
C PRO A 7 12.38 -6.61 -5.17
N HIS A 8 12.32 -7.38 -4.09
CA HIS A 8 11.28 -7.32 -3.07
C HIS A 8 11.51 -6.09 -2.21
N ARG A 9 10.45 -5.31 -1.97
CA ARG A 9 10.46 -4.25 -0.96
C ARG A 9 9.27 -4.43 -0.02
N SER A 10 9.50 -4.24 1.28
CA SER A 10 8.47 -4.32 2.30
C SER A 10 8.42 -3.03 3.11
N TYR A 11 7.23 -2.48 3.27
CA TYR A 11 6.95 -1.28 4.05
C TYR A 11 5.94 -1.59 5.16
N SER A 12 6.09 -0.98 6.32
CA SER A 12 5.12 -1.07 7.41
C SER A 12 4.60 0.32 7.73
N VAL A 13 3.29 0.50 7.64
CA VAL A 13 2.61 1.78 7.92
C VAL A 13 1.47 1.59 8.90
N ARG A 14 1.12 2.65 9.61
CA ARG A 14 0.01 2.67 10.56
C ARG A 14 -0.93 3.84 10.29
N THR A 15 -2.22 3.64 10.49
CA THR A 15 -3.20 4.71 10.43
C THR A 15 -4.31 4.48 11.44
N SER A 16 -4.76 5.54 12.09
CA SER A 16 -5.92 5.55 12.97
C SER A 16 -7.12 6.29 12.34
N ALA A 17 -6.93 6.89 11.16
CA ALA A 17 -7.95 7.68 10.49
C ALA A 17 -9.10 6.80 9.95
N SER A 18 -10.21 7.45 9.60
CA SER A 18 -11.31 6.80 8.87
C SER A 18 -10.92 6.66 7.40
N SER A 19 -11.17 5.49 6.79
CA SER A 19 -10.90 5.27 5.36
C SER A 19 -11.73 6.16 4.43
N GLN A 20 -12.78 6.80 4.96
CA GLN A 20 -13.62 7.75 4.23
C GLN A 20 -13.02 9.16 4.19
N THR A 21 -11.93 9.43 4.91
CA THR A 21 -11.31 10.76 4.96
C THR A 21 -9.96 10.77 4.27
N THR A 22 -9.58 11.93 3.73
CA THR A 22 -8.25 12.16 3.12
C THR A 22 -7.12 11.89 4.11
N ALA A 23 -7.36 12.05 5.42
CA ALA A 23 -6.38 11.79 6.47
C ALA A 23 -5.84 10.35 6.45
N TYR A 24 -6.64 9.36 6.04
CA TYR A 24 -6.19 7.98 5.90
C TYR A 24 -5.06 7.84 4.88
N LYS A 25 -5.26 8.43 3.70
CA LYS A 25 -4.27 8.39 2.62
C LYS A 25 -3.05 9.22 2.96
N GLN A 26 -3.26 10.38 3.59
CA GLN A 26 -2.18 11.27 4.02
C GLN A 26 -1.24 10.59 5.03
N GLN A 27 -1.78 9.95 6.07
CA GLN A 27 -0.96 9.26 7.07
C GLN A 27 -0.11 8.14 6.45
N ILE A 28 -0.68 7.38 5.52
CA ILE A 28 0.07 6.33 4.80
C ILE A 28 1.15 6.95 3.92
N TYR A 29 0.80 7.98 3.14
CA TYR A 29 1.72 8.66 2.23
C TYR A 29 2.95 9.23 2.96
N GLU A 30 2.74 9.93 4.07
CA GLU A 30 3.82 10.56 4.86
C GLU A 30 4.81 9.52 5.40
N GLN A 31 4.33 8.33 5.78
CA GLN A 31 5.20 7.23 6.21
C GLN A 31 5.96 6.56 5.06
N LEU A 32 5.53 6.79 3.81
CA LEU A 32 6.16 6.27 2.60
C LEU A 32 7.00 7.33 1.86
N ASP A 33 7.15 8.55 2.41
CA ASP A 33 7.87 9.63 1.74
C ASP A 33 9.35 9.30 1.47
N HIS A 34 9.95 8.44 2.30
CA HIS A 34 11.31 7.93 2.12
C HIS A 34 11.41 6.73 1.17
N ALA A 35 10.28 6.22 0.67
CA ALA A 35 10.29 5.07 -0.24
C ALA A 35 10.80 5.51 -1.62
N ALA A 36 11.81 4.80 -2.13
CA ALA A 36 12.20 4.98 -3.52
C ALA A 36 11.08 4.51 -4.45
N THR A 37 10.75 5.31 -5.46
CA THR A 37 9.81 4.92 -6.51
C THR A 37 10.35 3.72 -7.29
N LEU A 38 9.48 2.78 -7.64
CA LEU A 38 9.82 1.60 -8.44
C LEU A 38 10.05 1.99 -9.91
N PRO A 39 11.08 1.43 -10.57
CA PRO A 39 11.26 1.56 -12.02
C PRO A 39 10.03 1.09 -12.78
N ASP A 40 9.86 1.48 -14.05
CA ASP A 40 8.72 1.05 -14.87
C ASP A 40 8.67 -0.49 -15.06
N GLY A 41 7.46 -1.04 -15.19
CA GLY A 41 7.21 -2.49 -15.33
C GLY A 41 6.05 -3.00 -14.46
N PRO A 42 5.66 -4.27 -14.62
CA PRO A 42 4.64 -4.92 -13.81
C PRO A 42 5.00 -4.99 -12.32
N VAL A 43 3.99 -4.89 -11.46
CA VAL A 43 4.14 -4.96 -10.01
C VAL A 43 3.18 -6.00 -9.43
N SER A 44 3.70 -6.88 -8.58
CA SER A 44 2.88 -7.71 -7.68
C SER A 44 2.81 -7.01 -6.33
N LEU A 45 1.59 -6.78 -5.84
CA LEU A 45 1.33 -6.04 -4.60
C LEU A 45 0.65 -6.96 -3.57
N ARG A 46 1.25 -7.06 -2.38
CA ARG A 46 0.64 -7.75 -1.23
C ARG A 46 0.37 -6.76 -0.11
N LEU A 47 -0.89 -6.63 0.26
CA LEU A 47 -1.33 -5.83 1.40
C LEU A 47 -1.75 -6.75 2.54
N ARG A 48 -1.11 -6.61 3.69
CA ARG A 48 -1.42 -7.37 4.91
C ARG A 48 -1.91 -6.41 5.98
N PHE A 49 -3.22 -6.43 6.21
CA PHE A 49 -3.89 -5.60 7.21
C PHE A 49 -3.95 -6.31 8.55
N SER A 50 -3.52 -5.63 9.62
CA SER A 50 -3.91 -5.94 11.00
C SER A 50 -4.88 -4.85 11.47
N VAL A 51 -6.09 -5.25 11.86
CA VAL A 51 -7.17 -4.32 12.20
C VAL A 51 -7.82 -4.65 13.53
N GLY A 52 -8.30 -3.63 14.25
CA GLY A 52 -9.18 -3.87 15.39
C GLY A 52 -10.55 -4.43 14.98
N PRO A 53 -11.29 -5.06 15.91
CA PRO A 53 -12.49 -5.86 15.62
C PRO A 53 -13.67 -5.05 15.05
N ARG A 54 -13.65 -3.72 15.17
CA ARG A 54 -14.72 -2.83 14.68
C ARG A 54 -14.44 -2.21 13.32
N ARG A 55 -13.27 -2.44 12.72
CA ARG A 55 -12.90 -1.86 11.43
C ARG A 55 -13.43 -2.70 10.27
N ASN A 56 -14.17 -2.07 9.37
CA ASN A 56 -14.53 -2.67 8.09
C ASN A 56 -13.30 -2.68 7.17
N TRP A 57 -12.54 -3.77 7.23
CA TRP A 57 -11.26 -3.91 6.52
C TRP A 57 -11.42 -3.92 4.99
N LEU A 58 -12.55 -4.41 4.48
CA LEU A 58 -12.77 -4.59 3.05
C LEU A 58 -12.79 -3.26 2.29
N ASN A 59 -13.05 -2.15 2.99
CA ASN A 59 -13.02 -0.81 2.40
C ASN A 59 -11.65 -0.12 2.51
N LEU A 60 -10.64 -0.77 3.09
CA LEU A 60 -9.32 -0.17 3.33
C LEU A 60 -8.39 -0.30 2.13
N TRP A 61 -8.47 -1.39 1.37
CA TRP A 61 -7.50 -1.68 0.31
C TRP A 61 -7.42 -0.58 -0.76
N LYS A 62 -8.57 -0.04 -1.20
CA LYS A 62 -8.60 0.99 -2.26
C LYS A 62 -7.91 2.29 -1.81
N PRO A 63 -8.28 2.93 -0.68
CA PRO A 63 -7.58 4.12 -0.23
C PRO A 63 -6.13 3.84 0.19
N THR A 64 -5.78 2.62 0.61
CA THR A 64 -4.36 2.23 0.78
C THR A 64 -3.61 2.32 -0.54
N ILE A 65 -4.13 1.72 -1.63
CA ILE A 65 -3.51 1.78 -2.96
C ILE A 65 -3.39 3.23 -3.43
N ASP A 66 -4.44 4.05 -3.29
CA ASP A 66 -4.42 5.46 -3.67
C ASP A 66 -3.27 6.25 -2.99
N ALA A 67 -2.81 5.81 -1.81
CA ALA A 67 -1.73 6.44 -1.06
C ALA A 67 -0.32 5.94 -1.47
N LEU A 68 -0.21 4.89 -2.30
CA LEU A 68 1.07 4.30 -2.71
C LEU A 68 1.79 5.07 -3.83
N GLY A 69 1.41 6.33 -4.07
CA GLY A 69 2.08 7.21 -5.03
C GLY A 69 3.61 7.27 -4.89
N PRO A 70 4.20 7.31 -3.68
CA PRO A 70 5.65 7.29 -3.49
C PRO A 70 6.33 6.03 -4.05
N ILE A 71 5.65 4.88 -3.97
CA ILE A 71 6.19 3.58 -4.41
C ILE A 71 5.92 3.36 -5.90
N LEU A 72 4.67 3.53 -6.35
CA LEU A 72 4.25 3.19 -7.71
C LEU A 72 4.55 4.31 -8.72
N GLY A 73 4.88 5.50 -8.23
CA GLY A 73 4.92 6.72 -9.00
C GLY A 73 3.53 7.32 -9.20
N ARG A 74 3.47 8.54 -9.72
CA ARG A 74 2.23 9.29 -9.96
C ARG A 74 2.06 9.60 -11.44
N THR A 75 0.82 9.66 -11.92
CA THR A 75 0.54 10.07 -13.30
C THR A 75 0.66 11.59 -13.49
N ALA A 76 0.40 12.37 -12.44
CA ALA A 76 0.52 13.82 -12.47
C ALA A 76 0.77 14.40 -11.05
N PRO A 77 1.63 15.42 -10.89
CA PRO A 77 1.98 15.98 -9.57
C PRO A 77 0.79 16.61 -8.83
N GLU A 78 -0.17 17.18 -9.55
CA GLU A 78 -1.35 17.89 -9.01
C GLU A 78 -2.45 16.93 -8.49
N LYS A 79 -2.27 15.63 -8.71
CA LYS A 79 -3.21 14.57 -8.34
C LYS A 79 -2.54 13.61 -7.34
N PRO A 80 -2.44 13.99 -6.04
CA PRO A 80 -1.66 13.25 -5.05
C PRO A 80 -2.15 11.81 -4.82
N TRP A 81 -3.44 11.54 -5.07
CA TRP A 81 -4.09 10.24 -4.87
C TRP A 81 -4.28 9.43 -6.17
N HIS A 82 -3.47 9.72 -7.19
CA HIS A 82 -3.47 9.01 -8.47
C HIS A 82 -2.12 8.32 -8.71
N PRO A 83 -1.86 7.20 -8.00
CA PRO A 83 -0.69 6.37 -8.25
C PRO A 83 -0.77 5.75 -9.65
N ARG A 84 0.35 5.28 -10.19
CA ARG A 84 0.38 4.41 -11.39
C ARG A 84 -0.04 2.98 -11.02
N ASP A 85 -1.22 2.82 -10.41
CA ASP A 85 -1.77 1.54 -9.93
C ASP A 85 -2.18 0.58 -11.05
N GLY A 86 -2.39 1.07 -12.28
CA GLY A 86 -2.57 0.23 -13.47
C GLY A 86 -1.37 -0.68 -13.81
N ARG A 87 -0.24 -0.52 -13.11
CA ARG A 87 0.93 -1.41 -13.19
C ARG A 87 0.78 -2.68 -12.36
N ILE A 88 -0.20 -2.73 -11.46
CA ILE A 88 -0.42 -3.87 -10.56
C ILE A 88 -1.04 -5.01 -11.38
N VAL A 89 -0.33 -6.13 -11.48
CA VAL A 89 -0.77 -7.34 -12.22
C VAL A 89 -1.18 -8.48 -11.30
N ASP A 90 -0.74 -8.46 -10.04
CA ASP A 90 -1.16 -9.35 -8.97
C ASP A 90 -1.48 -8.51 -7.72
N LEU A 91 -2.65 -8.72 -7.14
CA LEU A 91 -3.08 -8.10 -5.89
C LEU A 91 -3.48 -9.16 -4.87
N SER A 92 -2.68 -9.27 -3.82
CA SER A 92 -2.94 -10.14 -2.67
C SER A 92 -3.39 -9.32 -1.46
N LEU A 93 -4.58 -9.61 -0.94
CA LEU A 93 -5.15 -8.94 0.24
C LEU A 93 -5.26 -9.94 1.40
N HIS A 94 -4.59 -9.64 2.51
CA HIS A 94 -4.70 -10.41 3.75
C HIS A 94 -5.22 -9.53 4.86
N CYS A 95 -6.06 -10.10 5.74
CA CYS A 95 -6.51 -9.42 6.94
C CYS A 95 -6.37 -10.34 8.15
N ARG A 96 -5.86 -9.77 9.25
CA ARG A 96 -5.87 -10.35 10.58
C ARG A 96 -6.59 -9.39 11.53
N VAL A 97 -7.51 -9.92 12.34
CA VAL A 97 -8.13 -9.16 13.42
C VAL A 97 -7.24 -9.23 14.66
N GLU A 98 -6.91 -8.07 15.22
CA GLU A 98 -6.06 -7.93 16.39
C GLU A 98 -6.77 -7.03 17.43
N PRO A 99 -7.35 -7.62 18.49
CA PRO A 99 -8.16 -6.90 19.48
C PRO A 99 -7.44 -5.73 20.16
N SER A 100 -6.11 -5.83 20.34
CA SER A 100 -5.27 -4.80 20.96
C SER A 100 -5.16 -3.51 20.14
N LEU A 101 -5.44 -3.52 18.84
CA LEU A 101 -5.28 -2.34 17.97
C LEU A 101 -6.41 -1.30 18.13
N GLY A 102 -7.54 -1.64 18.74
CA GLY A 102 -8.65 -0.70 18.90
C GLY A 102 -9.13 -0.12 17.57
N ASN A 103 -8.82 1.15 17.29
CA ASN A 103 -9.14 1.81 16.02
C ASN A 103 -7.97 1.89 15.04
N GLU A 104 -6.78 1.48 15.45
CA GLU A 104 -5.60 1.46 14.59
C GLU A 104 -5.72 0.39 13.51
N VAL A 105 -5.07 0.67 12.39
CA VAL A 105 -4.85 -0.22 11.27
C VAL A 105 -3.35 -0.23 11.04
N ALA A 106 -2.72 -1.40 11.20
CA ALA A 106 -1.36 -1.62 10.74
C ALA A 106 -1.41 -2.31 9.38
N ILE A 107 -0.54 -1.90 8.46
CA ILE A 107 -0.49 -2.42 7.11
C ILE A 107 0.95 -2.76 6.78
N THR A 108 1.21 -4.00 6.40
CA THR A 108 2.45 -4.37 5.72
C THR A 108 2.19 -4.40 4.22
N ILE A 109 3.04 -3.72 3.46
CA ILE A 109 2.96 -3.56 2.02
C ILE A 109 4.20 -4.24 1.44
N ASP A 110 4.04 -5.39 0.81
CA ASP A 110 5.11 -6.02 0.03
C ASP A 110 4.89 -5.71 -1.45
N VAL A 111 5.96 -5.35 -2.14
CA VAL A 111 5.97 -5.10 -3.58
C VAL A 111 7.10 -5.88 -4.23
N ASP A 112 6.75 -6.62 -5.28
CA ASP A 112 7.71 -7.30 -6.14
C ASP A 112 7.60 -6.66 -7.54
N HIS A 113 8.70 -6.08 -8.00
CA HIS A 113 8.78 -5.44 -9.32
C HIS A 113 9.44 -6.38 -10.32
N GLN A 114 8.83 -6.52 -11.50
CA GLN A 114 9.42 -7.23 -12.62
C GLN A 114 9.98 -6.22 -13.64
N PRO A 115 11.18 -6.46 -14.20
CA PRO A 115 11.67 -5.65 -15.30
C PRO A 115 10.69 -5.73 -16.49
N ALA A 116 10.46 -4.60 -17.14
CA ALA A 116 9.63 -4.49 -18.34
C ALA A 116 10.25 -5.22 -19.54
#